data_AF-N1PG72-F1
#
_entry.id   AF-N1PG72-F1
#
_cell.length_a   1.000
_cell.length_b   1.000
_cell.length_c   1.000
_cell.angle_alpha   90.00
_cell.angle_beta   90.00
_cell.angle_gamma   90.00
#
_symmetry.space_group_name_H-M   'P 1'
#
loop_
_entity.id
_entity.type
_entity.pdbx_description
1 polymer ?
#
loop_
_entity_poly.entity_id
_entity_poly.type
_entity_poly.pdbx_seq_one_letter_code
_entity_poly.pdbx_strand_id
1 'polypeptide(L)'
;MIRDGVAELFGDYGAGSIAASLQVKYISSATSTAIVRVARAHYRMVWAALSFVTRVPKPIEQVCVIQVVRVSGTIKKAEEEAIRRARAVIARVQRVRGAANGVLLDGDGNLGARDNDDDDALGFANGIEDADGPDDMDEDDD
;
A
#
# COMPACT_ATOMS: atom_id res chain seq x y z
N MET A 1 -6.12 -7.88 15.75
CA MET A 1 -5.62 -6.54 15.39
C MET A 1 -6.51 -5.84 14.37
N ILE A 2 -6.54 -6.25 13.08
CA ILE A 2 -7.35 -5.52 12.07
C ILE A 2 -8.85 -5.57 12.40
N ARG A 3 -9.37 -6.74 12.77
CA ARG A 3 -10.78 -6.92 13.17
C ARG A 3 -11.12 -6.06 14.39
N ASP A 4 -10.25 -6.06 15.39
CA ASP A 4 -10.43 -5.28 16.62
C ASP A 4 -10.42 -3.78 16.33
N GLY A 5 -9.49 -3.30 15.48
CA GLY A 5 -9.46 -1.89 15.08
C GLY A 5 -10.68 -1.47 14.27
N VAL A 6 -11.23 -2.37 13.43
CA VAL A 6 -12.50 -2.09 12.73
C VAL A 6 -13.67 -2.09 13.71
N ALA A 7 -13.71 -3.00 14.68
CA ALA A 7 -14.75 -3.00 15.71
C ALA A 7 -14.69 -1.75 16.59
N GLU A 8 -13.50 -1.25 16.90
CA GLU A 8 -13.30 -0.03 17.68
C GLU A 8 -13.77 1.23 16.93
N LEU A 9 -13.50 1.32 15.62
CA LEU A 9 -13.85 2.50 14.82
C LEU A 9 -15.29 2.49 14.27
N PHE A 10 -15.80 1.32 13.90
CA PHE A 10 -17.07 1.16 13.17
C PHE A 10 -18.10 0.30 13.91
N GLY A 11 -17.79 -0.16 15.11
CA GLY A 11 -18.66 -1.00 15.93
C GLY A 11 -18.94 -2.38 15.33
N ASP A 12 -20.02 -3.00 15.81
CA ASP A 12 -20.45 -4.34 15.39
C ASP A 12 -20.83 -4.41 13.91
N TYR A 13 -21.34 -3.31 13.34
CA TYR A 13 -21.65 -3.21 11.92
C TYR A 13 -20.40 -3.40 11.05
N GLY A 14 -19.33 -2.67 11.36
CA GLY A 14 -18.07 -2.80 10.65
C GLY A 14 -17.48 -4.19 10.82
N ALA A 15 -17.47 -4.69 12.06
CA ALA A 15 -16.95 -6.02 12.40
C ALA A 15 -17.67 -7.13 11.62
N GLY A 16 -19.01 -7.07 11.53
CA GLY A 16 -19.82 -8.02 10.77
C GLY A 16 -19.60 -7.91 9.26
N SER A 17 -19.58 -6.69 8.72
CA SER A 17 -19.44 -6.42 7.28
C SER A 17 -18.13 -6.96 6.70
N ILE A 18 -17.02 -6.88 7.46
CA ILE A 18 -15.72 -7.40 7.01
C ILE A 18 -15.50 -8.87 7.37
N ALA A 19 -16.34 -9.46 8.23
CA ALA A 19 -16.03 -10.71 8.91
C ALA A 19 -15.75 -11.87 7.94
N ALA A 20 -16.58 -11.98 6.89
CA ALA A 20 -16.49 -13.02 5.89
C ALA A 20 -15.45 -12.74 4.79
N SER A 21 -15.16 -11.47 4.52
CA SER A 21 -14.35 -11.07 3.36
C SER A 21 -12.88 -10.81 3.69
N LEU A 22 -12.57 -10.45 4.94
CA LEU A 22 -11.20 -10.14 5.38
C LEU A 22 -10.35 -11.41 5.46
N GLN A 23 -9.36 -11.53 4.57
CA GLN A 23 -8.37 -12.61 4.54
C GLN A 23 -6.96 -12.07 4.29
N VAL A 24 -5.99 -12.45 5.13
CA VAL A 24 -4.57 -12.17 4.87
C VAL A 24 -4.05 -13.24 3.91
N LYS A 25 -3.52 -12.82 2.76
CA LYS A 25 -3.00 -13.74 1.74
C LYS A 25 -1.49 -13.90 1.81
N TYR A 26 -0.79 -12.84 2.22
CA TYR A 26 0.66 -12.82 2.31
C TYR A 26 1.10 -11.93 3.44
N ILE A 27 2.15 -12.35 4.14
CA ILE A 27 2.88 -11.52 5.10
C ILE A 27 4.36 -11.91 5.05
N SER A 28 5.23 -10.90 4.99
CA SER A 28 6.67 -11.06 5.08
C SER A 28 7.18 -10.25 6.26
N SER A 29 7.77 -10.93 7.25
CA SER A 29 8.42 -10.28 8.39
C SER A 29 9.72 -9.58 7.99
N ALA A 30 10.42 -10.07 6.96
CA ALA A 30 11.68 -9.50 6.49
C ALA A 30 11.51 -8.11 5.86
N THR A 31 10.41 -7.89 5.14
CA THR A 31 10.12 -6.61 4.45
C THR A 31 8.95 -5.85 5.09
N SER A 32 8.34 -6.40 6.16
CA SER A 32 7.13 -5.85 6.81
C SER A 32 6.02 -5.50 5.81
N THR A 33 5.84 -6.34 4.78
CA THR A 33 4.84 -6.14 3.72
C THR A 33 3.76 -7.22 3.84
N ALA A 34 2.50 -6.83 3.67
CA ALA A 34 1.37 -7.75 3.71
C ALA A 34 0.40 -7.50 2.54
N ILE A 35 -0.26 -8.56 2.08
CA ILE A 35 -1.34 -8.49 1.10
C ILE A 35 -2.60 -8.99 1.78
N VAL A 36 -3.61 -8.11 1.84
CA VAL A 36 -4.89 -8.38 2.49
C VAL A 36 -5.99 -8.31 1.44
N ARG A 37 -6.86 -9.32 1.43
CA ARG A 37 -8.07 -9.38 0.61
C ARG A 37 -9.26 -8.94 1.45
N VAL A 38 -10.11 -8.11 0.87
CA VAL A 38 -11.38 -7.62 1.43
C VAL A 38 -12.41 -7.51 0.30
N ALA A 39 -13.70 -7.48 0.62
CA ALA A 39 -14.74 -7.15 -0.35
C ALA A 39 -14.61 -5.70 -0.85
N ARG A 40 -14.92 -5.44 -2.13
CA ARG A 40 -14.87 -4.10 -2.74
C ARG A 40 -15.73 -3.07 -1.99
N ALA A 41 -16.88 -3.46 -1.47
CA ALA A 41 -17.75 -2.52 -0.74
C ALA A 41 -17.13 -1.99 0.57
N HIS A 42 -16.12 -2.67 1.13
CA HIS A 42 -15.68 -2.48 2.52
C HIS A 42 -14.18 -2.29 2.68
N TYR A 43 -13.40 -2.15 1.60
CA TYR A 43 -11.94 -1.98 1.72
C TYR A 43 -11.55 -0.68 2.42
N ARG A 44 -12.33 0.40 2.26
CA ARG A 44 -12.07 1.71 2.89
C ARG A 44 -12.14 1.63 4.42
N MET A 45 -13.06 0.83 4.97
CA MET A 45 -13.13 0.59 6.43
C MET A 45 -11.86 -0.09 6.94
N VAL A 46 -11.37 -1.11 6.21
CA VAL A 46 -10.15 -1.82 6.59
C VAL A 46 -8.93 -0.91 6.45
N TRP A 47 -8.86 -0.09 5.41
CA TRP A 47 -7.78 0.88 5.23
C TRP A 47 -7.78 1.90 6.38
N ALA A 48 -8.91 2.52 6.70
CA ALA A 48 -9.02 3.44 7.83
C ALA A 48 -8.51 2.78 9.12
N ALA A 49 -8.97 1.55 9.42
CA ALA A 49 -8.52 0.82 10.59
C ALA A 49 -7.00 0.54 10.58
N LEU A 50 -6.40 0.20 9.44
CA LEU A 50 -4.96 0.02 9.32
C LEU A 50 -4.18 1.31 9.60
N SER A 51 -4.68 2.46 9.13
CA SER A 51 -4.05 3.76 9.36
C SER A 51 -4.07 4.19 10.83
N PHE A 52 -5.06 3.73 11.62
CA PHE A 52 -5.12 3.97 13.06
C PHE A 52 -4.35 2.94 13.90
N VAL A 53 -3.77 1.89 13.31
CA VAL A 53 -2.91 0.96 14.04
C VAL A 53 -1.59 1.64 14.37
N THR A 54 -1.37 1.89 15.67
CA THR A 54 -0.15 2.55 16.19
C THR A 54 0.84 1.58 16.82
N ARG A 55 0.41 0.37 17.18
CA ARG A 55 1.24 -0.64 17.86
C ARG A 55 0.95 -2.03 17.34
N VAL A 56 2.01 -2.81 17.12
CA VAL A 56 1.90 -4.24 16.81
C VAL A 56 1.68 -5.02 18.12
N PRO A 57 0.77 -6.00 18.17
CA PRO A 57 0.58 -6.84 19.35
C PRO A 57 1.84 -7.66 19.68
N LYS A 58 1.87 -8.18 20.91
CA LYS A 58 2.96 -9.05 21.41
C LYS A 58 3.24 -10.20 20.42
N PRO A 59 4.51 -10.59 20.22
CA PRO A 59 5.63 -10.46 21.17
C PRO A 59 6.56 -9.24 20.99
N ILE A 60 6.47 -8.49 19.89
CA ILE A 60 7.47 -7.46 19.53
C ILE A 60 7.13 -6.07 20.12
N GLU A 61 5.86 -5.82 20.48
CA GLU A 61 5.34 -4.60 21.13
C GLU A 61 6.04 -3.31 20.67
N GLN A 62 6.00 -3.06 19.36
CA GLN A 62 6.68 -1.94 18.72
C GLN A 62 5.67 -0.94 18.16
N VAL A 63 6.01 0.35 18.27
CA VAL A 63 5.26 1.43 17.63
C VAL A 63 5.45 1.32 16.12
N CYS A 64 4.36 1.27 15.37
CA CYS A 64 4.37 1.12 13.93
C CYS A 64 3.36 2.07 13.27
N VAL A 65 3.63 2.41 12.02
CA VAL A 65 2.65 3.04 11.12
C VAL A 65 2.44 2.09 9.96
N ILE A 66 1.20 1.68 9.74
CA ILE A 66 0.83 0.84 8.59
C ILE A 66 0.30 1.74 7.48
N GLN A 67 1.00 1.75 6.34
CA GLN A 67 0.58 2.49 5.17
C GLN A 67 0.07 1.54 4.10
N VAL A 68 -1.15 1.77 3.62
CA VAL A 68 -1.67 1.11 2.43
C VAL A 68 -1.03 1.77 1.22
N VAL A 69 -0.31 0.98 0.43
CA VAL A 69 0.47 1.46 -0.71
C VAL A 69 -0.32 1.41 -2.02
N ARG A 70 -1.09 0.34 -2.20
CA ARG A 70 -1.86 0.09 -3.41
C ARG A 70 -3.08 -0.74 -3.08
N VAL A 71 -4.19 -0.42 -3.75
CA VAL A 71 -5.39 -1.24 -3.79
C VAL A 71 -5.58 -1.73 -5.22
N SER A 72 -5.92 -3.00 -5.40
CA SER A 72 -6.13 -3.62 -6.72
C SER A 72 -7.20 -4.71 -6.63
N GLY A 73 -7.90 -4.94 -7.75
CA GLY A 73 -8.95 -5.96 -7.84
C GLY A 73 -8.43 -7.39 -7.93
N THR A 74 -7.18 -7.61 -8.37
CA THR A 74 -6.59 -8.96 -8.48
C THR A 74 -5.26 -9.06 -7.74
N ILE A 75 -5.02 -10.26 -7.16
CA ILE A 75 -3.79 -10.55 -6.42
C ILE A 75 -2.56 -10.39 -7.32
N LYS A 76 -2.63 -10.89 -8.57
CA LYS A 76 -1.51 -10.79 -9.53
C LYS A 76 -1.05 -9.34 -9.75
N LYS A 77 -1.99 -8.40 -9.92
CA LYS A 77 -1.67 -6.98 -10.06
C LYS A 77 -1.07 -6.39 -8.77
N ALA A 78 -1.55 -6.81 -7.60
CA ALA A 78 -0.99 -6.37 -6.33
C ALA A 78 0.45 -6.88 -6.11
N GLU A 79 0.75 -8.11 -6.55
CA GLU A 79 2.08 -8.70 -6.50
C GLU A 79 3.06 -8.00 -7.45
N GLU A 80 2.64 -7.76 -8.70
CA GLU A 80 3.43 -7.03 -9.69
C GLU A 80 3.83 -5.64 -9.15
N GLU A 81 2.88 -4.92 -8.55
CA GLU A 81 3.12 -3.62 -7.91
C GLU A 81 4.05 -3.70 -6.70
N ALA A 82 3.89 -4.72 -5.85
CA ALA A 82 4.78 -4.94 -4.72
C ALA A 82 6.24 -5.21 -5.16
N ILE A 83 6.42 -6.01 -6.22
CA ILE A 83 7.74 -6.28 -6.80
C ILE A 83 8.32 -5.03 -7.44
N ARG A 84 7.53 -4.26 -8.19
CA ARG A 84 7.94 -2.99 -8.80
C ARG A 84 8.46 -2.03 -7.75
N ARG A 85 7.71 -1.86 -6.64
CA ARG A 85 8.12 -1.01 -5.52
C ARG A 85 9.40 -1.53 -4.83
N ALA A 86 9.49 -2.83 -4.57
CA ALA A 86 10.69 -3.41 -3.97
C ALA A 86 11.94 -3.14 -4.82
N ARG A 87 11.84 -3.30 -6.14
CA ARG A 87 12.93 -2.98 -7.08
C ARG A 87 13.29 -1.51 -7.07
N ALA A 88 12.31 -0.61 -7.06
CA ALA A 88 12.55 0.84 -6.99
C ALA A 88 13.28 1.25 -5.70
N VAL A 89 12.88 0.67 -4.56
CA VAL A 89 13.57 0.90 -3.26
C VAL A 89 15.01 0.42 -3.32
N ILE A 90 15.27 -0.78 -3.84
CA ILE A 90 16.63 -1.33 -3.98
C ILE A 90 17.49 -0.44 -4.89
N ALA A 91 16.97 -0.02 -6.04
CA ALA A 91 17.68 0.85 -6.97
C ALA A 91 18.03 2.20 -6.33
N ARG A 92 17.12 2.79 -5.54
CA ARG A 92 17.40 4.02 -4.77
C ARG A 92 18.51 3.81 -3.75
N VAL A 93 18.46 2.74 -2.98
CA VAL A 93 19.48 2.42 -1.97
C VAL A 93 20.85 2.19 -2.63
N GLN A 94 20.90 1.51 -3.77
CA GLN A 94 22.13 1.31 -4.54
C GLN A 94 22.73 2.62 -5.06
N ARG A 95 21.91 3.55 -5.56
CA ARG A 95 22.38 4.88 -6.00
C ARG A 95 22.98 5.69 -4.86
N VAL A 96 22.33 5.71 -3.69
CA VAL A 96 22.85 6.39 -2.49
C VAL A 96 24.16 5.76 -2.02
N ARG A 97 24.25 4.42 -2.04
CA ARG A 97 25.48 3.71 -1.67
C ARG A 97 26.62 3.94 -2.67
N GLY A 98 26.32 3.99 -3.97
CA GLY A 98 27.30 4.31 -5.02
C GLY A 98 27.83 5.75 -4.90
N ALA A 99 26.95 6.71 -4.59
CA ALA A 99 27.33 8.09 -4.30
C ALA A 99 28.23 8.21 -3.05
N ALA A 100 27.97 7.41 -2.01
CA ALA A 100 28.79 7.38 -0.79
C ALA A 100 30.16 6.70 -0.96
N ASN A 101 30.30 5.79 -1.94
CA ASN A 101 31.54 5.02 -2.17
C ASN A 101 32.42 5.56 -3.30
N GLY A 102 32.07 6.67 -3.95
CA GLY A 102 32.93 7.36 -4.93
C GLY A 102 33.32 6.52 -6.15
N VAL A 103 32.57 5.47 -6.48
CA VAL A 103 32.80 4.65 -7.68
C VAL A 103 31.61 4.85 -8.61
N LEU A 104 31.73 5.86 -9.46
CA LEU A 104 30.94 6.00 -10.68
C LEU A 104 31.53 5.03 -11.70
N LEU A 105 30.93 3.85 -11.84
CA LEU A 105 31.13 3.01 -13.01
C LEU A 105 30.01 3.34 -14.00
N ASP A 106 30.14 4.49 -14.66
CA ASP A 106 29.41 4.77 -15.90
C ASP A 106 30.08 3.97 -17.02
N GLY A 107 29.56 2.77 -17.23
CA GLY A 107 29.81 1.97 -18.42
C GLY A 107 28.73 2.19 -19.47
N ASP A 108 28.40 3.44 -19.82
CA ASP A 108 28.03 3.84 -21.19
C ASP A 108 27.87 5.37 -21.28
N GLY A 109 28.73 6.02 -22.07
CA GLY A 109 28.79 7.47 -22.23
C GLY A 109 27.69 8.01 -23.14
N ASN A 110 26.42 7.94 -22.71
CA ASN A 110 25.32 8.56 -23.43
C ASN A 110 24.61 9.63 -22.57
N LEU A 111 24.93 10.90 -22.86
CA LEU A 111 24.16 12.07 -22.44
C LEU A 111 22.89 12.16 -23.30
N GLY A 112 21.98 11.21 -23.10
CA GLY A 112 20.64 11.25 -23.67
C GLY A 112 19.69 11.86 -22.65
N ALA A 113 19.10 13.01 -23.00
CA ALA A 113 17.94 13.56 -22.31
C ALA A 113 16.93 12.44 -22.05
N ARG A 114 16.73 12.09 -20.77
CA ARG A 114 15.64 11.22 -20.36
C ARG A 114 14.60 12.15 -19.74
N ASP A 115 13.44 12.13 -20.39
CA ASP A 115 12.26 12.89 -20.07
C ASP A 115 12.02 12.96 -18.56
N ASN A 116 11.71 14.18 -18.10
CA ASN A 116 11.27 14.46 -16.74
C ASN A 116 9.87 13.86 -16.51
N ASP A 117 9.78 12.53 -16.40
CA ASP A 117 8.58 11.81 -15.98
C ASP A 117 8.78 11.03 -14.66
N ASP A 118 9.92 11.21 -13.99
CA ASP A 118 10.25 10.55 -12.71
C ASP A 118 10.37 11.54 -11.53
N ASP A 119 9.63 12.65 -11.57
CA ASP A 119 9.39 13.51 -10.40
C ASP A 119 8.26 12.96 -9.50
N ASP A 120 8.13 11.64 -9.37
CA ASP A 120 7.59 11.05 -8.14
C ASP A 120 8.73 10.98 -7.11
N ALA A 121 9.19 12.18 -6.72
CA ALA A 121 9.84 12.38 -5.45
C ALA A 121 8.97 11.66 -4.40
N LEU A 122 9.57 10.67 -3.73
CA LEU A 122 8.96 9.92 -2.65
C LEU A 122 8.66 10.84 -1.46
N GLY A 123 7.66 11.71 -1.62
CA GLY A 123 6.88 12.27 -0.55
C GLY A 123 5.99 11.15 -0.04
N PHE A 124 6.02 10.92 1.26
CA PHE A 124 5.01 10.12 1.97
C PHE A 124 3.60 10.76 1.90
N ALA A 125 3.36 11.64 0.94
CA ALA A 125 2.19 12.46 0.72
C ALA A 125 1.79 12.33 -0.75
N ASN A 126 1.18 11.20 -1.09
CA ASN A 126 0.09 11.19 -2.06
C ASN A 126 -0.87 10.11 -1.59
N GLY A 127 -2.03 10.56 -1.11
CA GLY A 127 -3.14 9.67 -0.85
C GLY A 127 -3.44 8.89 -2.13
N ILE A 128 -3.74 7.61 -1.99
CA ILE A 128 -4.35 6.86 -3.09
C ILE A 128 -5.67 7.56 -3.40
N GLU A 129 -5.76 8.15 -4.58
CA GLU A 129 -7.01 8.71 -5.09
C GLU A 129 -7.92 7.55 -5.50
N ASP A 130 -9.06 7.42 -4.80
CA ASP A 130 -10.14 6.52 -5.18
C ASP A 130 -10.86 7.15 -6.40
N ALA A 131 -10.63 6.61 -7.59
CA ALA A 131 -11.28 7.02 -8.83
C ALA A 131 -12.69 6.43 -9.03
N ASP A 132 -13.30 5.87 -7.97
CA ASP A 132 -14.68 5.37 -8.02
C ASP A 132 -15.61 6.57 -7.73
N GLY A 133 -16.10 7.20 -8.81
CA GLY A 133 -17.16 8.20 -8.75
C GLY A 133 -18.49 7.62 -8.23
N PRO A 134 -19.44 8.47 -7.80
CA PRO A 134 -20.75 8.00 -7.33
C PRO A 134 -21.43 7.19 -8.44
N ASP A 135 -21.87 5.98 -8.10
CA ASP A 135 -22.70 5.15 -8.97
C ASP A 135 -23.92 5.97 -9.41
N ASP A 136 -24.08 6.17 -10.73
CA ASP A 136 -25.26 6.77 -11.33
C ASP A 136 -26.48 5.95 -10.87
N MET A 137 -27.27 6.52 -9.98
CA MET A 137 -28.59 5.99 -9.67
C MET A 137 -29.44 6.23 -10.91
N ASP A 138 -29.67 5.17 -11.70
CA ASP A 138 -30.68 5.18 -12.74
C ASP A 138 -32.01 5.61 -12.09
N GLU A 139 -32.47 6.82 -12.43
CA GLU A 139 -33.76 7.37 -12.03
C GLU A 139 -34.87 6.47 -12.59
N ASP A 140 -35.77 6.06 -11.71
CA ASP A 140 -37.04 5.42 -12.06
C ASP A 140 -37.85 6.37 -12.97
N ASP A 141 -38.07 5.99 -14.23
CA ASP A 141 -39.10 6.59 -15.09
C ASP A 141 -40.42 5.81 -14.94
N ASP A 142 -41.50 6.57 -14.71
CA ASP A 142 -42.90 6.16 -14.43
C ASP A 142 -43.53 5.12 -15.38
#